data_AF-A0A2N2SDE9-F1
#
_entry.id   AF-A0A2N2SDE9-F1
#
_cell.length_a   1.000
_cell.length_b   1.000
_cell.length_c   1.000
_cell.angle_alpha   90.00
_cell.angle_beta   90.00
_cell.angle_gamma   90.00
#
_symmetry.space_group_name_H-M   'P 1'
#
loop_
_entity.id
_entity.type
_entity.pdbx_description
1 polymer ?
#
loop_
_entity_poly.entity_id
_entity_poly.type
_entity_poly.pdbx_seq_one_letter_code
_entity_poly.pdbx_strand_id
1 'polypeptide(L)'
;MLRGFKSHYAGLITSFSHLALLAVAIQHGNQPETAFFVGLIGLISFFAWASSFHRMRLIADTPTSRIASAAQGYVELHGRAVLDEDNLIRSPVSGISCVWYRYRVYLRQDNNKWQQVGHGVSDSIFQITDGSGQCFIDPDHAEVIGAERRTTTDGQYRRIEELLFGHSVYALGEFSTQGGASSQLSLKEDVA
;
A
#
# COMPACT_ATOMS: atom_id res chain seq x y z
N MET A 1 -12.64 -10.75 0.26
CA MET A 1 -13.34 -9.76 1.10
C MET A 1 -12.54 -9.26 2.33
N LEU A 2 -11.26 -9.62 2.52
CA LEU A 2 -10.41 -9.08 3.61
C LEU A 2 -8.95 -8.99 3.13
N ARG A 3 -8.61 -8.05 2.23
CA ARG A 3 -7.24 -7.92 1.69
C ARG A 3 -6.77 -6.47 1.48
N GLY A 4 -7.25 -5.57 2.33
CA GLY A 4 -6.79 -4.18 2.40
C GLY A 4 -6.13 -3.81 3.73
N PHE A 5 -5.68 -4.79 4.52
CA PHE A 5 -5.00 -4.54 5.79
C PHE A 5 -3.56 -4.08 5.52
N LYS A 6 -3.42 -2.77 5.29
CA LYS A 6 -2.13 -2.09 5.15
C LYS A 6 -1.24 -2.41 6.36
N SER A 7 0.06 -2.53 6.13
CA SER A 7 1.09 -2.86 7.12
C SER A 7 0.95 -2.08 8.45
N HIS A 8 0.49 -0.83 8.37
CA HIS A 8 0.22 0.04 9.50
C HIS A 8 -0.84 -0.49 10.48
N TYR A 9 -1.87 -1.20 10.00
CA TYR A 9 -2.89 -1.81 10.85
C TYR A 9 -2.41 -3.07 11.56
N ALA A 10 -1.48 -3.82 10.97
CA ALA A 10 -0.91 -4.99 11.62
C ALA A 10 -0.15 -4.58 12.91
N GLY A 11 0.64 -3.50 12.86
CA GLY A 11 1.33 -2.95 14.02
C GLY A 11 0.39 -2.41 15.11
N LEU A 12 -0.75 -1.83 14.71
CA LEU A 12 -1.79 -1.38 15.64
C LEU A 12 -2.50 -2.55 16.32
N ILE A 13 -2.80 -3.62 15.58
CA ILE A 13 -3.42 -4.83 16.14
C ILE A 13 -2.47 -5.49 17.14
N THR A 14 -1.19 -5.68 16.77
CA THR A 14 -0.21 -6.26 17.70
C THR A 14 -0.09 -5.44 18.97
N SER A 15 0.04 -4.11 18.84
CA SER A 15 0.13 -3.21 19.99
C SER A 15 -1.12 -3.26 20.89
N PHE A 16 -2.31 -3.32 20.28
CA PHE A 16 -3.57 -3.45 21.03
C PHE A 16 -3.69 -4.81 21.74
N SER A 17 -3.28 -5.90 21.07
CA SER A 17 -3.21 -7.23 21.68
C SER A 17 -2.26 -7.24 22.89
N HIS A 18 -1.09 -6.60 22.78
CA HIS A 18 -0.14 -6.49 23.90
C HIS A 18 -0.73 -5.71 25.09
N LEU A 19 -1.39 -4.58 24.83
CA LEU A 19 -2.03 -3.77 25.88
C LEU A 19 -3.18 -4.52 26.57
N ALA A 20 -4.00 -5.25 25.80
CA ALA A 20 -5.09 -6.05 26.35
C ALA A 20 -4.56 -7.19 27.25
N LEU A 21 -3.55 -7.93 26.79
CA LEU A 21 -2.92 -9.00 27.57
C LEU A 21 -2.26 -8.49 28.85
N LEU A 22 -1.60 -7.33 28.76
CA LEU A 22 -0.96 -6.69 29.92
C LEU A 22 -1.99 -6.18 30.94
N ALA A 23 -3.11 -5.63 30.49
CA ALA A 23 -4.21 -5.22 31.37
C ALA A 23 -4.84 -6.41 32.12
N VAL A 24 -5.06 -7.54 31.42
CA VAL A 24 -5.59 -8.77 32.05
C VAL A 24 -4.58 -9.34 33.05
N ALA A 25 -3.29 -9.32 32.74
CA ALA A 25 -2.23 -9.79 33.62
C ALA A 25 -2.14 -8.98 34.93
N ILE A 26 -2.33 -7.65 34.87
CA ILE A 26 -2.34 -6.77 36.06
C ILE A 26 -3.56 -7.05 36.94
N GLN A 27 -4.72 -7.36 36.35
CA GLN A 27 -5.95 -7.62 37.11
C GLN A 27 -5.90 -8.93 37.92
N HIS A 28 -5.13 -9.93 37.48
CA HIS A 28 -5.17 -11.26 38.08
C HIS A 28 -4.16 -11.48 39.22
N GLY A 29 -3.12 -10.65 39.39
CA GLY A 29 -2.23 -10.61 40.56
C GLY A 29 -1.43 -11.88 40.92
N ASN A 30 -1.75 -13.03 40.32
CA ASN A 30 -1.17 -14.34 40.56
C ASN A 30 0.04 -14.57 39.64
N GLN A 31 1.20 -14.92 40.22
CA GLN A 31 2.44 -15.17 39.48
C GLN A 31 2.33 -16.15 38.30
N PRO A 32 1.65 -17.32 38.40
CA PRO A 32 1.59 -18.26 37.28
C PRO A 32 0.76 -17.74 36.10
N GLU A 33 -0.29 -16.95 36.36
CA GLU A 33 -1.15 -16.39 35.31
C GLU A 33 -0.45 -15.24 34.58
N THR A 34 0.26 -14.39 35.33
CA THR A 34 1.09 -13.34 34.74
C THR A 34 2.16 -13.93 33.80
N ALA A 35 2.81 -15.03 34.19
CA ALA A 35 3.81 -15.70 33.36
C ALA A 35 3.21 -16.23 32.04
N PHE A 36 1.99 -16.75 32.07
CA PHE A 36 1.27 -17.20 30.86
C PHE A 36 1.01 -16.04 29.89
N PHE A 37 0.50 -14.90 30.37
CA PHE A 37 0.24 -13.72 29.53
C PHE A 37 1.52 -13.12 28.95
N VAL A 38 2.60 -13.05 29.74
CA VAL A 38 3.91 -12.61 29.25
C VAL A 38 4.45 -13.56 28.18
N GLY A 39 4.27 -14.87 28.35
CA GLY A 39 4.60 -15.87 27.33
C GLY A 39 3.84 -15.65 26.02
N LEU A 40 2.53 -15.39 26.10
CA LEU A 40 1.70 -15.11 24.93
C LEU A 40 2.11 -13.81 24.21
N ILE A 41 2.41 -12.76 24.97
CA ILE A 41 2.99 -11.50 24.45
C ILE A 41 4.29 -11.79 23.70
N GLY A 42 5.20 -12.58 24.29
CA GLY A 42 6.46 -12.97 23.66
C GLY A 42 6.27 -13.73 22.36
N LEU A 43 5.32 -14.66 22.32
CA LEU A 43 5.01 -15.45 21.12
C LEU A 43 4.44 -14.57 19.99
N ILE A 44 3.47 -13.69 20.30
CA ILE A 44 2.92 -12.75 19.32
C ILE A 44 4.01 -11.83 18.78
N SER A 45 4.87 -11.29 19.67
CA SER A 45 6.00 -10.44 19.29
C SER A 45 6.99 -11.17 18.39
N PHE A 46 7.30 -12.44 18.67
CA PHE A 46 8.22 -13.24 17.87
C PHE A 46 7.72 -13.41 16.43
N PHE A 47 6.44 -13.77 16.23
CA PHE A 47 5.88 -13.90 14.88
C PHE A 47 5.77 -12.55 14.14
N ALA A 48 5.41 -11.48 14.85
CA ALA A 48 5.38 -10.14 14.27
C ALA A 48 6.78 -9.67 13.83
N TRP A 49 7.79 -9.94 14.65
CA TRP A 49 9.19 -9.68 14.32
C TRP A 49 9.65 -10.53 13.14
N ALA A 50 9.40 -11.84 13.13
CA ALA A 50 9.80 -12.74 12.04
C ALA A 50 9.20 -12.33 10.69
N SER A 51 7.92 -11.95 10.66
CA SER A 51 7.25 -11.44 9.45
C SER A 51 7.87 -10.12 8.96
N SER A 52 8.08 -9.17 9.89
CA SER A 52 8.71 -7.88 9.57
C SER A 52 10.15 -8.05 9.10
N PHE A 53 10.89 -8.99 9.70
CA PHE A 53 12.26 -9.31 9.35
C PHE A 53 12.36 -9.99 7.99
N HIS A 54 11.43 -10.89 7.65
CA HIS A 54 11.34 -11.47 6.31
C HIS A 54 11.10 -10.38 5.26
N ARG A 55 10.14 -9.49 5.51
CA ARG A 55 9.88 -8.32 4.62
C ARG A 55 11.11 -7.41 4.51
N MET A 56 11.80 -7.16 5.62
CA MET A 56 13.03 -6.36 5.63
C MET A 56 14.12 -7.00 4.77
N ARG A 57 14.34 -8.31 4.88
CA ARG A 57 15.31 -9.03 4.03
C ARG A 57 14.94 -8.98 2.56
N LEU A 58 13.65 -9.19 2.23
CA LEU A 58 13.18 -9.06 0.85
C LEU A 58 13.48 -7.68 0.26
N ILE A 59 13.39 -6.62 1.05
CA ILE A 59 13.70 -5.26 0.59
C ILE A 59 15.21 -5.02 0.56
N ALA A 60 15.94 -5.38 1.63
CA ALA A 60 17.36 -5.08 1.79
C ALA A 60 18.27 -5.90 0.85
N ASP A 61 17.87 -7.12 0.52
CA ASP A 61 18.66 -8.03 -0.33
C ASP A 61 18.31 -7.90 -1.82
N THR A 62 17.35 -7.03 -2.18
CA THR A 62 16.97 -6.81 -3.59
C THR A 62 17.71 -5.59 -4.15
N PRO A 63 18.73 -5.77 -5.01
CA PRO A 63 19.39 -4.63 -5.63
C PRO A 63 18.47 -3.94 -6.64
N THR A 64 18.56 -2.61 -6.71
CA THR A 64 17.89 -1.82 -7.77
C THR A 64 18.32 -2.33 -9.15
N SER A 65 17.36 -2.85 -9.90
CA SER A 65 17.59 -3.42 -11.23
C SER A 65 17.19 -2.43 -12.33
N ARG A 66 17.87 -2.51 -13.47
CA ARG A 66 17.44 -1.82 -14.69
C ARG A 66 16.26 -2.54 -15.30
N ILE A 67 15.27 -1.81 -15.81
CA ILE A 67 14.06 -2.38 -16.40
C ILE A 67 14.39 -3.38 -17.53
N ALA A 68 15.34 -3.03 -18.41
CA ALA A 68 15.70 -3.88 -19.54
C ALA A 68 16.38 -5.21 -19.16
N SER A 69 16.93 -5.32 -17.95
CA SER A 69 17.68 -6.49 -17.48
C SER A 69 17.20 -7.01 -16.13
N ALA A 70 16.00 -6.61 -15.70
CA ALA A 70 15.41 -7.08 -14.46
C ALA A 70 15.10 -8.57 -14.57
N ALA A 71 15.47 -9.34 -13.54
CA ALA A 71 15.12 -10.75 -13.47
C ALA A 71 13.60 -10.93 -13.28
N GLN A 72 13.06 -12.06 -13.71
CA GLN A 72 11.67 -12.41 -13.39
C GLN A 72 11.54 -12.67 -11.87
N GLY A 73 10.45 -12.22 -11.26
CA GLY A 73 10.17 -12.38 -9.83
C GLY A 73 10.28 -11.08 -9.06
N TYR A 74 10.57 -11.15 -7.76
CA TYR A 74 10.58 -9.97 -6.89
C TYR A 74 11.79 -9.07 -7.21
N VAL A 75 11.53 -7.83 -7.62
CA VAL A 75 12.57 -6.87 -8.00
C VAL A 75 12.30 -5.48 -7.44
N GLU A 76 13.36 -4.69 -7.43
CA GLU A 76 13.33 -3.27 -7.14
C GLU A 76 13.61 -2.48 -8.43
N LEU A 77 12.70 -1.60 -8.81
CA LEU A 77 12.81 -0.74 -9.99
C LEU A 77 12.76 0.74 -9.59
N HIS A 78 13.61 1.54 -10.24
CA HIS A 78 13.59 2.99 -10.12
C HIS A 78 13.50 3.62 -11.51
N GLY A 79 12.58 4.55 -11.68
CA GLY A 79 12.36 5.21 -12.96
C GLY A 79 11.52 6.46 -12.84
N ARG A 80 11.08 6.99 -13.98
CA ARG A 80 10.13 8.10 -14.09
C ARG A 80 8.87 7.60 -14.77
N ALA A 81 7.71 8.08 -14.36
CA ALA A 81 6.51 7.72 -15.08
C ALA A 81 6.48 8.42 -16.44
N VAL A 82 5.95 7.73 -17.44
CA VAL A 82 5.70 8.30 -18.76
C VAL A 82 4.44 9.15 -18.66
N LEU A 83 4.56 10.44 -18.99
CA LEU A 83 3.50 11.43 -18.86
C LEU A 83 2.80 11.64 -20.21
N ASP A 84 2.10 10.63 -20.69
CA ASP A 84 1.22 10.71 -21.87
C ASP A 84 -0.26 10.72 -21.45
N GLU A 85 -1.17 10.90 -22.41
CA GLU A 85 -2.61 10.94 -22.13
C GLU A 85 -3.15 9.60 -21.62
N ASP A 86 -2.51 8.49 -21.98
CA ASP A 86 -2.95 7.14 -21.61
C ASP A 86 -2.54 6.75 -20.18
N ASN A 87 -1.43 7.31 -19.68
CA ASN A 87 -0.89 7.04 -18.33
C ASN A 87 -1.32 8.06 -17.27
N LEU A 88 -1.88 9.21 -17.69
CA LEU A 88 -2.30 10.27 -16.77
C LEU A 88 -3.79 10.17 -16.44
N ILE A 89 -4.08 10.11 -15.14
CA ILE A 89 -5.43 10.16 -14.60
C ILE A 89 -5.68 11.47 -13.86
N ARG A 90 -6.95 11.86 -13.76
CA ARG A 90 -7.36 13.07 -13.05
C ARG A 90 -7.95 12.73 -11.69
N SER A 91 -7.48 13.41 -10.64
CA SER A 91 -8.10 13.32 -9.31
C SER A 91 -9.58 13.73 -9.38
N PRO A 92 -10.53 12.90 -8.91
CA PRO A 92 -11.95 13.24 -8.88
C PRO A 92 -12.28 14.44 -7.99
N VAL A 93 -11.34 14.81 -7.09
CA VAL A 93 -11.54 15.88 -6.11
C VAL A 93 -11.05 17.23 -6.63
N SER A 94 -9.84 17.27 -7.18
CA SER A 94 -9.17 18.52 -7.60
C SER A 94 -9.00 18.66 -9.11
N GLY A 95 -9.25 17.61 -9.89
CA GLY A 95 -9.03 17.57 -11.33
C GLY A 95 -7.55 17.56 -11.76
N ILE A 96 -6.62 17.50 -10.79
CA ILE A 96 -5.18 17.50 -11.03
C ILE A 96 -4.77 16.20 -11.72
N SER A 97 -3.97 16.32 -12.79
CA SER A 97 -3.37 15.20 -13.50
C SER A 97 -2.25 14.56 -12.67
N CYS A 98 -2.30 13.25 -12.53
CA CYS A 98 -1.37 12.45 -11.74
C CYS A 98 -1.31 11.02 -12.32
N VAL A 99 -0.39 10.17 -11.85
CA VAL A 99 -0.33 8.75 -12.26
C VAL A 99 -1.06 7.84 -11.28
N TRP A 100 -1.29 8.32 -10.06
CA TRP A 100 -2.07 7.62 -9.05
C TRP A 100 -2.67 8.63 -8.07
N TYR A 101 -3.88 8.36 -7.58
CA TYR A 101 -4.50 9.14 -6.51
C TYR A 101 -5.17 8.26 -5.45
N ARG A 102 -5.31 8.85 -4.25
CA ARG A 102 -6.20 8.39 -3.21
C ARG A 102 -6.89 9.58 -2.57
N TYR A 103 -8.21 9.54 -2.46
CA TYR A 103 -8.96 10.62 -1.82
C TYR A 103 -9.89 10.12 -0.73
N ARG A 104 -10.16 10.98 0.24
CA ARG A 104 -11.14 10.80 1.31
C ARG A 104 -11.88 12.11 1.52
N VAL A 105 -13.20 12.05 1.49
CA VAL A 105 -14.08 13.20 1.75
C VAL A 105 -14.78 12.96 3.08
N TYR A 106 -14.72 13.97 3.94
CA TYR A 106 -15.37 13.98 5.23
C TYR A 106 -16.39 15.11 5.27
N LEU A 107 -17.56 14.84 5.85
CA LEU A 107 -18.58 15.83 6.17
C LEU A 107 -18.60 16.06 7.68
N ARG A 108 -18.69 17.33 8.09
CA ARG A 108 -18.85 17.72 9.49
C ARG A 108 -20.33 17.59 9.86
N GLN A 109 -20.61 16.74 10.84
CA GLN A 109 -21.94 16.54 11.41
C GLN A 109 -22.26 17.62 12.45
N ASP A 110 -23.54 17.77 12.80
CA ASP A 110 -24.03 18.74 13.80
C ASP A 110 -23.38 18.55 15.18
N ASN A 111 -23.04 17.30 15.52
CA ASN A 111 -22.31 16.95 16.74
C ASN A 111 -20.81 17.26 16.69
N ASN A 112 -20.37 18.02 15.68
CA ASN A 112 -18.99 18.43 15.45
C ASN A 112 -18.00 17.27 15.14
N LYS A 113 -18.51 16.07 14.81
CA LYS A 113 -17.68 14.93 14.40
C LYS A 113 -17.55 14.87 12.88
N TRP A 114 -16.39 14.42 12.42
CA TRP A 114 -16.13 14.17 10.99
C TRP A 114 -16.61 12.77 10.62
N GLN A 115 -17.49 12.67 9.64
CA GLN A 115 -17.92 11.41 9.06
C GLN A 115 -17.35 11.28 7.64
N GLN A 116 -16.73 10.15 7.33
CA GLN A 116 -16.28 9.89 5.96
C GLN A 116 -17.51 9.63 5.08
N VAL A 117 -17.70 10.46 4.05
CA VAL A 117 -18.82 10.38 3.10
C VAL A 117 -18.38 9.89 1.72
N GLY A 118 -17.08 9.92 1.43
CA GLY A 118 -16.54 9.44 0.16
C GLY A 118 -15.09 8.99 0.27
N HIS A 119 -14.73 8.00 -0.53
CA HIS A 119 -13.36 7.51 -0.65
C HIS A 119 -13.18 6.86 -2.01
N GLY A 120 -11.99 7.00 -2.59
CA GLY A 120 -11.57 6.28 -3.77
C GLY A 120 -10.05 6.18 -3.84
N VAL A 121 -9.59 5.19 -4.59
CA VAL A 121 -8.19 4.95 -4.95
C VAL A 121 -8.18 4.64 -6.44
N SER A 122 -7.18 5.14 -7.17
CA SER A 122 -7.00 4.76 -8.56
C SER A 122 -6.42 3.36 -8.68
N ASP A 123 -6.93 2.61 -9.63
CA ASP A 123 -6.52 1.26 -10.06
C ASP A 123 -5.85 1.27 -11.45
N SER A 124 -5.67 2.46 -12.05
CA SER A 124 -5.13 2.59 -13.40
C SER A 124 -3.66 2.22 -13.47
N ILE A 125 -3.34 1.31 -14.38
CA ILE A 125 -1.97 0.94 -14.72
C ILE A 125 -1.29 2.14 -15.37
N PHE A 126 -0.04 2.40 -15.00
CA PHE A 126 0.77 3.44 -15.60
C PHE A 126 2.18 2.95 -15.93
N GLN A 127 2.81 3.57 -16.90
CA GLN A 127 4.12 3.16 -17.38
C GLN A 127 5.25 3.94 -16.73
N ILE A 128 6.36 3.26 -16.43
CA ILE A 128 7.62 3.86 -16.00
C ILE A 128 8.75 3.56 -16.99
N THR A 129 9.75 4.43 -17.03
CA THR A 129 10.99 4.24 -17.77
C THR A 129 12.20 4.68 -16.95
N ASP A 130 13.28 3.92 -17.05
CA ASP A 130 14.59 4.23 -16.46
C ASP A 130 15.63 4.63 -17.53
N GLY A 131 15.19 4.79 -18.79
CA GLY A 131 16.02 5.02 -19.96
C GLY A 131 16.61 3.74 -20.58
N SER A 132 16.61 2.61 -19.88
CA SER A 132 17.00 1.31 -20.44
C SER A 132 15.81 0.58 -21.07
N GLY A 133 14.61 0.76 -20.51
CA GLY A 133 13.39 0.13 -20.99
C GLY A 133 12.13 0.80 -20.45
N GLN A 134 10.99 0.14 -20.67
CA GLN A 134 9.68 0.57 -20.21
C GLN A 134 8.99 -0.59 -19.49
N CYS A 135 8.27 -0.28 -18.41
CA CYS A 135 7.54 -1.25 -17.60
C CYS A 135 6.19 -0.68 -17.22
N PHE A 136 5.15 -1.49 -17.25
CA PHE A 136 3.86 -1.14 -16.66
C PHE A 136 3.89 -1.42 -15.16
N ILE A 137 3.32 -0.51 -14.38
CA ILE A 137 3.09 -0.63 -12.95
C ILE A 137 1.59 -0.76 -12.74
N ASP A 138 1.18 -1.90 -12.21
CA ASP A 138 -0.15 -2.09 -11.66
C ASP A 138 -0.14 -1.60 -10.19
N PRO A 139 -0.85 -0.51 -9.86
CA PRO A 139 -0.91 0.00 -8.50
C PRO A 139 -1.91 -0.77 -7.63
N ASP A 140 -2.65 -1.74 -8.19
CA ASP A 140 -3.63 -2.48 -7.42
C ASP A 140 -2.94 -3.22 -6.27
N HIS A 141 -3.57 -3.16 -5.09
CA HIS A 141 -3.02 -3.65 -3.82
C HIS A 141 -1.67 -3.04 -3.38
N ALA A 142 -1.11 -2.07 -4.10
CA ALA A 142 0.18 -1.48 -3.78
C ALA A 142 0.13 -0.58 -2.53
N GLU A 143 1.19 -0.65 -1.73
CA GLU A 143 1.41 0.30 -0.64
C GLU A 143 2.15 1.54 -1.17
N VAL A 144 1.40 2.56 -1.54
CA VAL A 144 1.97 3.83 -2.04
C VAL A 144 2.44 4.71 -0.88
N ILE A 145 3.72 5.06 -0.89
CA ILE A 145 4.42 5.91 0.08
C ILE A 145 4.99 7.13 -0.66
N GLY A 146 4.97 8.30 0.00
CA GLY A 146 5.57 9.52 -0.56
C GLY A 146 4.68 10.30 -1.55
N ALA A 147 3.41 9.93 -1.69
CA ALA A 147 2.44 10.73 -2.43
C ALA A 147 2.25 12.12 -1.78
N GLU A 148 2.11 13.17 -2.59
CA GLU A 148 1.84 14.52 -2.10
C GLU A 148 0.45 14.57 -1.49
N ARG A 149 0.38 14.89 -0.19
CA ARG A 149 -0.89 14.98 0.53
C ARG A 149 -1.39 16.42 0.54
N ARG A 150 -2.60 16.63 0.02
CA ARG A 150 -3.33 17.90 0.11
C ARG A 150 -4.56 17.74 1.00
N THR A 151 -4.89 18.79 1.73
CA THR A 151 -6.09 18.85 2.56
C THR A 151 -6.77 20.19 2.34
N THR A 152 -8.00 20.14 1.86
CA THR A 152 -8.81 21.32 1.60
C THR A 152 -10.06 21.24 2.46
N THR A 153 -10.37 22.32 3.18
CA THR A 153 -11.58 22.44 3.98
C THR A 153 -12.46 23.52 3.36
N ASP A 154 -13.72 23.20 3.13
CA ASP A 154 -14.69 24.02 2.42
C ASP A 154 -16.05 23.89 3.12
N GLY A 155 -16.37 24.88 3.95
CA GLY A 155 -17.55 24.84 4.83
C GLY A 155 -17.57 23.60 5.73
N GLN A 156 -18.55 22.73 5.50
CA GLN A 156 -18.72 21.48 6.25
C GLN A 156 -17.92 20.31 5.66
N TYR A 157 -17.30 20.47 4.49
CA TYR A 157 -16.53 19.41 3.85
C TYR A 157 -15.04 19.54 4.14
N ARG A 158 -14.39 18.41 4.43
CA ARG A 158 -12.94 18.28 4.48
C ARG A 158 -12.52 17.21 3.48
N ARG A 159 -11.76 17.61 2.48
CA ARG A 159 -11.26 16.75 1.40
C ARG A 159 -9.78 16.51 1.64
N ILE A 160 -9.37 15.26 1.69
CA ILE A 160 -7.97 14.84 1.80
C ILE A 160 -7.66 14.06 0.53
N GLU A 161 -6.67 14.50 -0.22
CA GLU A 161 -6.19 13.81 -1.41
C GLU A 161 -4.69 13.54 -1.28
N GLU A 162 -4.26 12.42 -1.84
CA GLU A 162 -2.86 12.01 -1.95
C GLU A 162 -2.61 11.72 -3.43
N LEU A 163 -1.64 12.40 -4.00
CA LEU A 163 -1.37 12.40 -5.43
C LEU A 163 0.06 11.96 -5.67
N LEU A 164 0.25 10.93 -6.50
CA LEU A 164 1.58 10.55 -6.98
C LEU A 164 1.84 11.21 -8.33
N PHE A 165 2.89 12.02 -8.39
CA PHE A 165 3.34 12.66 -9.61
C PHE A 165 4.46 11.83 -10.24
N GLY A 166 4.46 11.73 -11.57
CA GLY A 166 5.36 10.84 -12.32
C GLY A 166 6.85 11.22 -12.35
N HIS A 167 7.32 12.15 -11.50
CA HIS A 167 8.69 12.67 -11.58
C HIS A 167 9.77 11.65 -11.19
N SER A 168 9.50 10.83 -10.18
CA SER A 168 10.38 9.73 -9.76
C SER A 168 9.52 8.68 -9.07
N VAL A 169 9.50 7.48 -9.62
CA VAL A 169 8.75 6.34 -9.11
C VAL A 169 9.72 5.25 -8.73
N TYR A 170 9.52 4.72 -7.54
CA TYR A 170 10.25 3.57 -7.02
C TYR A 170 9.24 2.47 -6.74
N ALA A 171 9.47 1.29 -7.32
CA ALA A 171 8.56 0.17 -7.26
C ALA A 171 9.28 -1.07 -6.74
N LEU A 172 8.64 -1.77 -5.80
CA LEU A 172 9.07 -3.06 -5.26
C LEU A 172 7.92 -4.03 -5.44
N GLY A 173 8.14 -5.12 -6.15
CA GLY A 173 7.08 -6.06 -6.46
C GLY A 173 7.50 -7.19 -7.38
N GLU A 174 6.53 -8.02 -7.73
CA GLU A 174 6.71 -9.08 -8.71
C GLU A 174 6.78 -8.50 -10.12
N PHE A 175 7.89 -8.77 -10.80
CA PHE A 175 8.12 -8.39 -12.18
C PHE A 175 7.98 -9.62 -13.07
N SER A 176 7.13 -9.48 -14.07
CA SER A 176 6.91 -10.49 -15.10
C SER A 176 6.98 -9.85 -16.48
N THR A 177 7.57 -10.56 -17.44
CA THR A 177 7.59 -10.13 -18.84
C THR A 177 6.43 -10.80 -19.57
N GLN A 178 5.48 -10.00 -20.03
CA GLN A 178 4.42 -10.48 -20.92
C GLN A 178 4.94 -10.48 -22.36
N GLY A 179 5.37 -11.65 -22.84
CA GLY A 179 5.73 -11.90 -24.24
C GLY A 179 4.65 -12.71 -24.95
N GLY A 180 4.42 -12.44 -26.24
CA GLY A 180 3.39 -13.13 -27.04
C GLY A 180 3.55 -14.66 -27.15
N ALA A 181 4.73 -15.21 -26.85
CA ALA A 181 4.97 -16.66 -26.86
C ALA A 181 4.58 -17.38 -25.55
N SER A 182 4.34 -16.64 -24.46
CA SER A 182 4.02 -17.17 -23.13
C SER A 182 2.64 -16.75 -22.60
N SER A 183 1.84 -16.05 -23.41
CA SER A 183 0.44 -15.80 -23.07
C SER A 183 -0.32 -17.13 -23.15
N GLN A 184 -0.76 -17.64 -21.99
CA GLN A 184 -1.74 -18.71 -21.99
C GLN A 184 -3.06 -18.10 -22.48
N LEU A 185 -3.32 -18.24 -23.78
CA LEU A 185 -4.57 -17.83 -24.42
C LEU A 185 -5.74 -18.58 -23.77
N SER A 186 -6.38 -17.93 -22.80
CA SER A 186 -7.63 -18.39 -22.21
C SER A 186 -8.78 -17.79 -23.00
N LEU A 187 -9.32 -18.59 -23.92
CA LEU A 187 -10.50 -18.26 -24.75
C LEU A 187 -11.74 -17.85 -23.92
N LYS A 188 -11.70 -18.05 -22.61
CA LYS A 188 -12.77 -17.72 -21.67
C LYS A 188 -12.70 -16.29 -21.11
N GLU A 189 -11.55 -15.62 -21.21
CA GLU A 189 -11.38 -14.22 -20.80
C GLU A 189 -11.63 -13.24 -21.95
N ASP A 190 -11.43 -13.66 -23.19
CA ASP A 190 -11.60 -12.80 -24.39
C ASP A 190 -13.07 -12.65 -24.86
N VAL A 191 -14.01 -13.36 -24.24
CA VAL A 191 -15.43 -13.29 -24.57
C VAL A 191 -16.25 -13.03 -23.30
N ALA A 192 -16.29 -11.76 -22.89
CA ALA A 192 -17.27 -11.23 -21.94
C ALA A 192 -17.76 -9.85 -22.41
#